data_AF-A0A950REZ4-F1
#
_entry.id   AF-A0A950REZ4-F1
#
_cell.length_a   1.000
_cell.length_b   1.000
_cell.length_c   1.000
_cell.angle_alpha   90.00
_cell.angle_beta   90.00
_cell.angle_gamma   90.00
#
_symmetry.space_group_name_H-M   'P 1'
#
loop_
_entity.id
_entity.type
_entity.pdbx_description
1 polymer ?
#
loop_
_entity_poly.entity_id
_entity_poly.type
_entity_poly.pdbx_seq_one_letter_code
_entity_poly.pdbx_strand_id
1 'polypeptide(L)'
;HLMTIENSVSDRGGGPYTPLFEAIAEQRGWAVDPVTGSRLNHPDNLVPVIDHQGPHPEYNRLVYNRMQMATDGLTGQEFNAAFDAELAAIRQDTTTHGTLLNALVTGRGS
;
A
#
# COMPACT_ATOMS: atom_id res chain seq x y z
N HIS A 1 0.90 -3.13 7.07
CA HIS A 1 0.69 -3.37 5.63
C HIS A 1 1.05 -2.11 4.87
N LEU A 2 1.70 -2.22 3.70
CA LEU A 2 1.98 -1.07 2.83
C LEU A 2 0.68 -0.58 2.16
N MET A 3 -0.06 -1.51 1.56
CA MET A 3 -1.42 -1.34 1.07
C MET A 3 -2.41 -1.82 2.14
N THR A 4 -3.28 -0.93 2.61
CA THR A 4 -4.15 -1.22 3.77
C THR A 4 -5.20 -2.30 3.50
N ILE A 5 -5.41 -3.18 4.48
CA ILE A 5 -6.46 -4.23 4.47
C ILE A 5 -7.70 -3.84 5.31
N GLU A 6 -7.62 -2.76 6.08
CA GLU A 6 -8.64 -2.40 7.09
C GLU A 6 -9.51 -1.20 6.66
N ASN A 7 -9.24 -0.60 5.50
CA ASN A 7 -9.98 0.55 4.98
C ASN A 7 -10.90 0.14 3.82
N SER A 8 -11.80 -0.79 4.12
CA SER A 8 -12.76 -1.36 3.15
C SER A 8 -14.07 -0.58 3.06
N VAL A 9 -14.37 0.31 4.01
CA VAL A 9 -15.55 1.18 4.02
C VAL A 9 -15.11 2.63 3.99
N SER A 10 -15.82 3.47 3.23
CA SER A 10 -15.57 4.91 3.19
C SER A 10 -15.86 5.53 4.56
N ASP A 11 -14.82 5.92 5.25
CA ASP A 11 -14.84 6.78 6.41
C ASP A 11 -14.61 8.25 6.00
N ARG A 12 -15.01 9.17 6.88
CA ARG A 12 -14.82 10.64 6.79
C ARG A 12 -13.36 11.08 6.51
N GLY A 13 -12.40 10.15 6.42
CA GLY A 13 -10.97 10.35 6.17
C GLY A 13 -10.47 10.02 4.75
N GLY A 14 -11.36 9.75 3.78
CA GLY A 14 -10.97 9.73 2.35
C GLY A 14 -10.71 8.35 1.72
N GLY A 15 -11.25 7.27 2.28
CA GLY A 15 -11.30 5.92 1.69
C GLY A 15 -12.56 5.64 0.83
N PRO A 16 -12.74 4.41 0.29
CA PRO A 16 -12.06 3.18 0.71
C PRO A 16 -10.83 2.82 -0.15
N TYR A 17 -9.67 2.64 0.48
CA TYR A 17 -8.43 2.24 -0.20
C TYR A 17 -8.27 0.74 -0.38
N THR A 18 -8.82 -0.09 0.52
CA THR A 18 -8.66 -1.55 0.43
C THR A 18 -9.18 -2.12 -0.90
N PRO A 19 -10.39 -1.77 -1.40
CA PRO A 19 -10.86 -2.26 -2.69
C PRO A 19 -10.01 -1.78 -3.87
N LEU A 20 -9.44 -0.57 -3.76
CA LEU A 20 -8.56 -0.01 -4.80
C LEU A 20 -7.23 -0.76 -4.85
N PHE A 21 -6.66 -1.10 -3.69
CA PHE A 21 -5.45 -1.90 -3.61
C PHE A 21 -5.67 -3.35 -4.07
N GLU A 22 -6.81 -3.96 -3.73
CA GLU A 22 -7.18 -5.29 -4.24
C GLU A 22 -7.19 -5.33 -5.77
N ALA A 23 -7.69 -4.28 -6.43
CA ALA A 23 -7.71 -4.21 -7.89
C ALA A 23 -6.29 -4.16 -8.51
N ILE A 24 -5.38 -3.36 -7.95
CA ILE A 24 -3.98 -3.29 -8.42
C ILE A 24 -3.27 -4.63 -8.15
N ALA A 25 -3.48 -5.23 -6.98
CA ALA A 25 -2.92 -6.53 -6.61
C ALA A 25 -3.45 -7.67 -7.51
N GLU A 26 -4.73 -7.62 -7.89
CA GLU A 26 -5.30 -8.54 -8.87
C GLU A 26 -4.62 -8.41 -10.23
N GLN A 27 -4.42 -7.20 -10.73
CA GLN A 27 -3.69 -6.97 -11.99
C GLN A 27 -2.25 -7.49 -11.92
N ARG A 28 -1.59 -7.39 -10.75
CA ARG A 28 -0.27 -7.98 -10.50
C ARG A 28 -0.29 -9.52 -10.51
N GLY A 29 -1.46 -10.13 -10.33
CA GLY A 29 -1.65 -11.57 -10.25
C GLY A 29 -1.47 -12.14 -8.84
N TRP A 30 -1.59 -11.32 -7.78
CA TRP A 30 -1.57 -11.84 -6.41
C TRP A 30 -2.80 -12.72 -6.15
N ALA A 31 -2.57 -13.93 -5.63
CA ALA A 31 -3.65 -14.87 -5.33
C ALA A 31 -4.45 -14.40 -4.10
N VAL A 32 -5.74 -14.77 -4.06
CA VAL A 32 -6.55 -14.59 -2.85
C VAL A 32 -6.05 -15.56 -1.80
N ASP A 33 -5.74 -15.05 -0.62
CA ASP A 33 -5.44 -15.89 0.53
C ASP A 33 -6.71 -16.66 0.96
N PRO A 34 -6.68 -18.00 1.06
CA PRO A 34 -7.87 -18.80 1.33
C PRO A 34 -8.40 -18.67 2.76
N VAL A 35 -7.60 -18.11 3.67
CA VAL A 35 -7.98 -17.90 5.08
C VAL A 35 -8.62 -16.53 5.27
N THR A 36 -8.02 -15.49 4.71
CA THR A 36 -8.45 -14.10 4.89
C THR A 36 -9.40 -13.61 3.80
N GLY A 37 -9.41 -14.27 2.63
CA GLY A 37 -10.21 -13.85 1.47
C GLY A 37 -9.68 -12.60 0.77
N SER A 38 -8.46 -12.16 1.07
CA SER A 38 -7.83 -10.95 0.55
C SER A 38 -6.56 -11.26 -0.24
N ARG A 39 -6.30 -10.53 -1.34
CA ARG A 39 -5.00 -10.61 -2.04
C ARG A 39 -3.92 -9.85 -1.30
N LEU A 40 -4.31 -8.88 -0.47
CA LEU A 40 -3.41 -7.99 0.26
C LEU A 40 -2.76 -8.66 1.48
N ASN A 41 -3.13 -9.89 1.83
CA ASN A 41 -2.39 -10.71 2.80
C ASN A 41 -1.08 -11.28 2.23
N HIS A 42 -0.68 -10.87 1.02
CA HIS A 42 0.57 -11.27 0.39
C HIS A 42 1.79 -10.84 1.24
N PRO A 43 2.84 -11.69 1.37
CA PRO A 43 4.03 -11.37 2.17
C PRO A 43 4.74 -10.08 1.73
N ASP A 44 4.68 -9.74 0.44
CA ASP A 44 5.28 -8.49 -0.06
C ASP A 44 4.56 -7.22 0.41
N ASN A 45 3.31 -7.34 0.87
CA ASN A 45 2.56 -6.24 1.46
C ASN A 45 2.89 -6.02 2.95
N LEU A 46 3.66 -6.92 3.57
CA LEU A 46 4.04 -6.84 4.97
C LEU A 46 5.36 -6.10 5.15
N VAL A 47 5.40 -5.21 6.15
CA VAL A 47 6.61 -4.49 6.54
C VAL A 47 6.58 -4.24 8.05
N PRO A 48 7.68 -4.47 8.78
CA PRO A 48 7.80 -4.07 10.17
C PRO A 48 8.12 -2.58 10.25
N VAL A 49 7.34 -1.82 11.02
CA VAL A 49 7.60 -0.41 11.33
C VAL A 49 7.64 -0.26 12.84
N ILE A 50 8.76 0.23 13.36
CA ILE A 50 8.92 0.55 14.78
C ILE A 50 8.13 1.82 15.08
N ASP A 51 7.45 1.86 16.24
CA ASP A 51 6.60 2.97 16.67
C ASP A 51 5.42 3.27 15.71
N HIS A 52 4.87 2.24 15.05
CA HIS A 52 3.69 2.37 14.19
C HIS A 52 2.49 2.91 14.98
N GLN A 53 1.85 3.94 14.45
CA GLN A 53 0.64 4.57 14.99
C GLN A 53 -0.43 4.65 13.89
N GLY A 54 -1.58 4.01 14.12
CA GLY A 54 -2.75 4.07 13.24
C GLY A 54 -3.94 4.76 13.88
N PRO A 55 -4.97 5.14 13.11
CA PRO A 55 -5.09 5.05 11.64
C PRO A 55 -4.39 6.22 10.90
N HIS A 56 -3.89 5.97 9.69
CA HIS A 56 -3.12 6.93 8.88
C HIS A 56 -3.70 7.10 7.45
N PRO A 57 -4.80 7.86 7.28
CA PRO A 57 -5.47 7.99 5.99
C PRO A 57 -4.60 8.67 4.92
N GLU A 58 -3.77 9.64 5.29
CA GLU A 58 -2.85 10.32 4.37
C GLU A 58 -1.80 9.37 3.81
N TYR A 59 -1.31 8.42 4.62
CA TYR A 59 -0.39 7.38 4.16
C TYR A 59 -1.06 6.50 3.10
N ASN A 60 -2.29 6.02 3.35
CA ASN A 60 -3.02 5.18 2.41
C ASN A 60 -3.24 5.90 1.08
N ARG A 61 -3.60 7.19 1.12
CA ARG A 61 -3.74 8.05 -0.06
C ARG A 61 -2.44 8.17 -0.85
N LEU A 62 -1.33 8.45 -0.17
CA LEU A 62 -0.04 8.61 -0.85
C LEU A 62 0.48 7.30 -1.43
N VAL A 63 0.34 6.18 -0.72
CA VAL A 63 0.70 4.85 -1.23
C VAL A 63 -0.14 4.53 -2.47
N TYR A 64 -1.46 4.74 -2.41
CA TYR A 64 -2.33 4.49 -3.56
C TYR A 64 -1.94 5.34 -4.78
N ASN A 65 -1.76 6.65 -4.58
CA ASN A 65 -1.37 7.54 -5.67
C ASN A 65 -0.03 7.14 -6.28
N ARG A 66 0.96 6.74 -5.47
CA ARG A 66 2.27 6.29 -5.96
C ARG A 66 2.15 5.02 -6.79
N MET A 67 1.45 4.00 -6.27
CA MET A 67 1.21 2.76 -7.00
C MET A 67 0.47 3.03 -8.31
N GLN A 68 -0.61 3.81 -8.28
CA GLN A 68 -1.37 4.16 -9.47
C GLN A 68 -0.49 4.87 -10.49
N MET A 69 0.27 5.89 -10.09
CA MET A 69 1.15 6.64 -11.00
C MET A 69 2.25 5.76 -11.62
N ALA A 70 2.81 4.83 -10.85
CA ALA A 70 3.86 3.94 -11.34
C ALA A 70 3.31 2.91 -12.35
N THR A 71 2.06 2.49 -12.20
CA THR A 71 1.48 1.40 -13.00
C THR A 71 0.49 1.86 -14.07
N ASP A 72 0.12 3.14 -14.11
CA ASP A 72 -0.92 3.65 -15.00
C ASP A 72 -0.60 3.38 -16.48
N GLY A 73 -1.57 2.82 -17.20
CA GLY A 73 -1.42 2.45 -18.62
C GLY A 73 -0.47 1.28 -18.91
N LEU A 74 0.21 0.70 -17.90
CA LEU A 74 1.10 -0.43 -18.08
C LEU A 74 0.34 -1.76 -18.01
N THR A 75 0.86 -2.78 -18.72
CA THR A 75 0.31 -4.16 -18.68
C THR A 75 1.42 -5.21 -18.71
N GLY A 76 1.07 -6.46 -18.38
CA GLY A 76 1.98 -7.60 -18.49
C GLY A 76 3.29 -7.42 -17.72
N GLN A 77 4.42 -7.67 -18.38
CA GLN A 77 5.75 -7.61 -17.74
C GLN A 77 6.13 -6.19 -17.29
N GLU A 78 5.74 -5.16 -18.04
CA GLU A 78 6.04 -3.77 -17.70
C GLU A 78 5.29 -3.33 -16.44
N PHE A 79 4.01 -3.70 -16.32
CA PHE A 79 3.23 -3.49 -15.10
C PHE A 79 3.87 -4.20 -13.91
N ASN A 80 4.24 -5.48 -14.06
CA ASN A 80 4.83 -6.25 -12.98
C ASN A 80 6.14 -5.62 -12.49
N ALA A 81 7.01 -5.22 -13.42
CA ALA A 81 8.28 -4.57 -13.08
C ALA A 81 8.07 -3.23 -12.37
N ALA A 82 7.14 -2.40 -12.86
CA ALA A 82 6.83 -1.11 -12.24
C ALA A 82 6.19 -1.26 -10.86
N PHE A 83 5.24 -2.19 -10.72
CA PHE A 83 4.60 -2.52 -9.44
C PHE A 83 5.64 -2.98 -8.41
N ASP A 84 6.51 -3.93 -8.76
CA ASP A 84 7.50 -4.48 -7.84
C ASP A 84 8.52 -3.42 -7.42
N ALA A 85 8.96 -2.58 -8.37
CA ALA A 85 9.89 -1.48 -8.11
C ALA A 85 9.27 -0.42 -7.19
N GLU A 86 8.03 0.00 -7.45
CA GLU A 86 7.37 1.02 -6.63
C GLU A 86 7.02 0.48 -5.24
N LEU A 87 6.57 -0.77 -5.12
CA LEU A 87 6.32 -1.40 -3.83
C LEU A 87 7.61 -1.47 -2.97
N ALA A 88 8.75 -1.77 -3.60
CA ALA A 88 10.05 -1.74 -2.92
C ALA A 88 10.46 -0.31 -2.50
N ALA A 89 10.23 0.70 -3.34
CA ALA A 89 10.51 2.10 -3.00
C ALA A 89 9.62 2.59 -1.84
N ILE A 90 8.33 2.26 -1.86
CA ILE A 90 7.38 2.57 -0.78
C ILE A 90 7.81 1.87 0.51
N ARG A 91 8.26 0.61 0.45
CA ARG A 91 8.79 -0.11 1.61
C ARG A 91 10.02 0.59 2.20
N GLN A 92 10.97 0.97 1.35
CA GLN A 92 12.17 1.69 1.77
C GLN A 92 11.79 3.00 2.47
N ASP A 93 10.91 3.79 1.87
CA ASP A 93 10.47 5.05 2.45
C ASP A 93 9.75 4.82 3.78
N THR A 94 8.81 3.88 3.83
CA THR A 94 8.03 3.57 5.04
C THR A 94 8.92 3.17 6.23
N THR A 95 10.05 2.51 5.98
CA THR A 95 10.98 2.02 7.02
C THR A 95 12.13 2.96 7.32
N THR A 96 12.38 3.96 6.48
CA THR A 96 13.48 4.91 6.68
C THR A 96 13.03 6.07 7.55
N HIS A 97 13.66 6.23 8.71
CA HIS A 97 13.39 7.36 9.60
C HIS A 97 13.60 8.71 8.90
N GLY A 98 12.63 9.61 9.07
CA GLY A 98 12.68 10.96 8.53
C GLY A 98 12.12 11.12 7.11
N THR A 99 11.73 10.03 6.44
CA THR A 99 10.95 10.15 5.20
C THR A 99 9.51 10.55 5.49
N LEU A 100 8.83 11.07 4.48
CA LEU A 100 7.41 11.42 4.59
C LEU A 100 6.55 10.21 4.96
N LEU A 101 6.72 9.07 4.28
CA LEU A 101 5.92 7.88 4.53
C LEU A 101 6.14 7.34 5.95
N ASN A 102 7.39 7.29 6.43
CA ASN A 102 7.67 6.89 7.80
C ASN A 102 7.06 7.85 8.83
N ALA A 103 7.15 9.16 8.59
CA ALA A 103 6.58 10.17 9.49
C ALA A 103 5.05 10.03 9.63
N LEU A 104 4.36 9.71 8.54
CA LEU A 104 2.91 9.50 8.54
C LEU A 104 2.48 8.24 9.30
N VAL A 105 3.26 7.15 9.23
CA VAL A 105 2.94 5.91 9.96
C VAL A 105 3.47 5.89 11.38
N THR A 106 4.36 6.81 11.77
CA THR A 106 4.88 6.92 13.14
C THR A 106 4.34 8.11 13.92
N GLY A 107 3.40 8.88 13.35
CA GLY A 107 2.79 10.04 14.00
C GLY A 107 3.74 11.23 14.19
N ARG A 108 4.87 11.27 13.45
CA ARG A 108 5.88 12.34 13.52
C ARG A 108 5.71 13.41 12.43
N GLY A 109 4.74 13.24 11.53
CA GLY A 109 4.45 14.14 10.41
C GLY A 109 3.35 15.17 10.69
N SER A 110 3.30 15.74 11.91
CA SER A 110 2.39 16.83 12.30
C SER A 110 2.98 18.20 12.03
#